data_AF-A0A7V5HHM3-F1
#
_entry.id   AF-A0A7V5HHM3-F1
#
_cell.length_a   1.000
_cell.length_b   1.000
_cell.length_c   1.000
_cell.angle_alpha   90.00
_cell.angle_beta   90.00
_cell.angle_gamma   90.00
#
_symmetry.space_group_name_H-M   'P 1'
#
loop_
_entity.id
_entity.type
_entity.pdbx_description
1 polymer ?
#
loop_
_entity_poly.entity_id
_entity_poly.type
_entity_poly.pdbx_seq_one_letter_code
_entity_poly.pdbx_strand_id
1 'polypeptide(L)'
;MKKVLIIHPRLRPGGGSEAPPLWIAEALKKEYEVTLLTQGKIDLPKLNKAYGTSLRDGEVRKIELSPWPFLFNQLDAYRSIPLVRTSQKLAPQFDVLISTYNILDFKKKGIQFIADFSFSDQLRRKFHPSSNWWAKVIYEFPLWRVIYLKLAQWLSRTTSGWRKNLTVANSKWTQKVLKQYFNLEAEVIY
;
A
#
# COMPACT_ATOMS: atom_id res chain seq x y z
N MET A 1 25.62 4.58 2.41
CA MET A 1 24.34 5.19 2.84
C MET A 1 23.29 4.10 2.89
N LYS A 2 22.39 4.08 3.89
CA LYS A 2 21.32 3.06 3.97
C LYS A 2 20.25 3.34 2.92
N LYS A 3 19.66 2.28 2.35
CA LYS A 3 18.67 2.35 1.27
C LYS A 3 17.26 2.13 1.80
N VAL A 4 16.35 3.03 1.45
CA VAL A 4 14.94 3.00 1.87
C VAL A 4 14.04 2.88 0.64
N LEU A 5 13.19 1.86 0.62
CA LEU A 5 12.12 1.72 -0.36
C LEU A 5 10.80 2.15 0.26
N ILE A 6 10.16 3.15 -0.33
CA ILE A 6 8.81 3.61 0.02
C ILE A 6 7.88 3.16 -1.09
N ILE A 7 6.87 2.37 -0.73
CA ILE A 7 5.92 1.76 -1.65
C ILE A 7 4.57 2.43 -1.45
N HIS A 8 3.98 2.91 -2.53
CA HIS A 8 2.63 3.45 -2.55
C HIS A 8 1.93 3.05 -3.85
N PRO A 9 0.64 2.63 -3.86
CA PRO A 9 0.00 2.13 -5.07
C PRO A 9 -0.06 3.14 -6.22
N ARG A 10 -0.46 4.39 -5.92
CA ARG A 10 -0.53 5.47 -6.92
C ARG A 10 -0.24 6.83 -6.28
N LEU A 11 0.82 7.49 -6.72
CA LEU A 11 1.13 8.85 -6.30
C LEU A 11 0.50 9.85 -7.26
N ARG A 12 -0.67 10.39 -6.89
CA ARG A 12 -1.35 11.46 -7.64
C ARG A 12 -1.91 12.53 -6.70
N PRO A 13 -2.06 13.77 -7.16
CA PRO A 13 -2.76 14.79 -6.39
C PRO A 13 -4.24 14.44 -6.17
N GLY A 14 -4.77 14.81 -5.00
CA GLY A 14 -6.20 14.77 -4.71
C GLY A 14 -6.65 13.72 -3.67
N GLY A 15 -5.73 12.91 -3.15
CA GLY A 15 -6.03 11.93 -2.08
C GLY A 15 -5.23 12.22 -0.81
N GLY A 16 -5.78 11.87 0.37
CA GLY A 16 -5.06 12.03 1.63
C GLY A 16 -3.94 11.00 1.84
N SER A 17 -4.06 9.84 1.18
CA SER A 17 -3.13 8.72 1.33
C SER A 17 -1.74 8.95 0.71
N GLU A 18 -1.62 9.93 -0.17
CA GLU A 18 -0.41 10.28 -0.88
C GLU A 18 0.49 11.22 -0.08
N ALA A 19 0.00 11.85 0.99
CA ALA A 19 0.81 12.72 1.85
C ALA A 19 1.89 11.93 2.63
N PRO A 20 1.60 10.81 3.32
CA PRO A 20 2.63 10.04 4.03
C PRO A 20 3.86 9.64 3.21
N PRO A 21 3.75 9.00 2.02
CA PRO A 21 4.94 8.61 1.26
C PRO A 21 5.82 9.81 0.86
N LEU A 22 5.22 10.97 0.58
CA LEU A 22 5.96 12.17 0.20
C LEU A 22 6.67 12.81 1.39
N TRP A 23 5.99 12.92 2.54
CA TRP A 23 6.61 13.47 3.75
C TRP A 23 7.68 12.55 4.35
N ILE A 24 7.48 11.23 4.28
CA ILE A 24 8.53 10.27 4.66
C ILE A 24 9.74 10.43 3.73
N ALA A 25 9.54 10.57 2.42
CA ALA A 25 10.64 10.80 1.49
C ALA A 25 11.35 12.14 1.76
N GLU A 26 10.59 13.21 2.01
CA GLU A 26 11.12 14.55 2.29
C GLU A 26 11.99 14.55 3.55
N ALA A 27 11.55 13.85 4.61
CA ALA A 27 12.28 13.73 5.85
C ALA A 27 13.57 12.91 5.69
N LEU A 28 13.56 11.85 4.87
CA LEU A 28 14.67 10.90 4.79
C LEU A 28 15.70 11.24 3.70
N LYS A 29 15.37 12.07 2.70
CA LYS A 29 16.22 12.28 1.50
C LYS A 29 17.63 12.79 1.76
N LYS A 30 17.88 13.44 2.91
CA LYS A 30 19.21 13.99 3.27
C LYS A 30 20.15 12.95 3.87
N GLU A 31 19.61 11.89 4.48
CA GLU A 31 20.38 10.90 5.26
C GLU A 31 20.38 9.50 4.62
N TYR A 32 19.44 9.25 3.70
CA TYR A 32 19.20 7.93 3.13
C TYR A 32 19.06 7.99 1.61
N GLU A 33 19.39 6.87 0.95
CA GLU A 33 19.05 6.67 -0.46
C GLU A 33 17.57 6.28 -0.56
N VAL A 34 16.71 7.26 -0.82
CA VAL A 34 15.26 7.06 -0.89
C VAL A 34 14.83 6.68 -2.31
N THR A 35 14.04 5.62 -2.40
CA THR A 35 13.39 5.19 -3.64
C THR A 35 11.88 5.13 -3.46
N LEU A 36 11.15 5.82 -4.34
CA LEU A 36 9.69 5.76 -4.45
C LEU A 36 9.29 4.69 -5.47
N LEU A 37 8.50 3.69 -5.05
CA LEU A 37 7.90 2.68 -5.91
C LEU A 37 6.39 2.90 -6.00
N THR A 38 5.88 3.14 -7.22
CA THR A 38 4.45 3.34 -7.47
C THR A 38 4.00 2.73 -8.80
N GLN A 39 2.69 2.53 -8.96
CA GLN A 39 2.10 2.33 -10.28
C GLN A 39 1.75 3.70 -10.90
N GLY A 40 2.15 3.91 -12.15
CA GLY A 40 2.02 5.17 -12.86
C GLY A 40 3.24 6.08 -12.70
N LYS A 41 3.22 7.21 -13.42
CA LYS A 41 4.29 8.21 -13.43
C LYS A 41 4.23 9.11 -12.19
N ILE A 42 5.39 9.49 -11.67
CA ILE A 42 5.55 10.43 -10.55
C ILE A 42 5.86 11.81 -11.10
N ASP A 43 4.92 12.73 -10.90
CA ASP A 43 5.08 14.17 -11.18
C ASP A 43 5.42 14.90 -9.88
N LEU A 44 6.71 14.98 -9.54
CA LEU A 44 7.17 15.62 -8.30
C LEU A 44 6.73 17.08 -8.19
N PRO A 45 6.86 17.95 -9.22
CA PRO A 45 6.35 19.33 -9.12
C PRO A 45 4.88 19.41 -8.73
N LYS A 46 4.02 18.59 -9.36
CA LYS A 46 2.58 18.58 -9.07
C LYS A 46 2.28 18.03 -7.68
N LEU A 47 2.98 16.99 -7.24
CA LEU A 47 2.85 16.41 -5.91
C LEU A 47 3.35 17.37 -4.82
N ASN A 48 4.51 18.00 -5.01
CA ASN A 48 5.06 19.01 -4.11
C ASN A 48 4.08 20.16 -3.90
N LYS A 49 3.50 20.68 -4.98
CA LYS A 49 2.47 21.74 -4.89
C LYS A 49 1.24 21.31 -4.10
N ALA A 50 0.81 20.05 -4.25
CA ALA A 50 -0.40 19.54 -3.60
C ALA A 50 -0.21 19.20 -2.11
N TYR A 51 0.99 18.73 -1.73
CA TYR A 51 1.24 18.16 -0.40
C TYR A 51 2.26 18.94 0.44
N GLY A 52 2.80 20.04 -0.09
CA GLY A 52 3.70 20.94 0.64
C GLY A 52 5.14 20.41 0.80
N THR A 53 5.56 19.47 -0.04
CA THR A 53 6.93 18.91 -0.04
C THR A 53 7.85 19.62 -1.03
N SER A 54 9.15 19.32 -0.99
CA SER A 54 10.17 19.97 -1.83
C SER A 54 11.07 18.98 -2.59
N LEU A 55 10.57 17.77 -2.85
CA LEU A 55 11.32 16.69 -3.48
C LEU A 55 11.79 17.07 -4.90
N ARG A 56 13.08 16.88 -5.18
CA ARG A 56 13.67 17.15 -6.51
C ARG A 56 14.12 15.87 -7.19
N ASP A 57 14.17 15.92 -8.51
CA ASP A 57 14.87 14.89 -9.30
C ASP A 57 16.33 14.82 -8.86
N GLY A 58 16.82 13.61 -8.61
CA GLY A 58 18.17 13.36 -8.08
C GLY A 58 18.23 13.19 -6.55
N GLU A 59 17.31 13.77 -5.78
CA GLU A 59 17.21 13.54 -4.32
C GLU A 59 16.49 12.23 -3.99
N VAL A 60 15.57 11.82 -4.85
CA VAL A 60 14.81 10.58 -4.72
C VAL A 60 14.85 9.79 -6.02
N ARG A 61 15.06 8.48 -5.91
CA ARG A 61 14.92 7.57 -7.05
C ARG A 61 13.45 7.23 -7.26
N LYS A 62 13.07 7.03 -8.52
CA LYS A 62 11.70 6.68 -8.91
C LYS A 62 11.69 5.32 -9.60
N ILE A 63 10.83 4.42 -9.13
CA ILE A 63 10.49 3.18 -9.82
C ILE A 63 9.00 3.25 -10.16
N GLU A 64 8.73 3.54 -11.42
CA GLU A 64 7.39 3.73 -11.97
C GLU A 64 6.98 2.46 -12.70
N LEU A 65 5.97 1.77 -12.16
CA LEU A 65 5.41 0.60 -12.81
C LEU A 65 4.37 1.03 -13.84
N SER A 66 4.45 0.45 -15.04
CA SER A 66 3.41 0.62 -16.04
C SER A 66 2.04 0.24 -15.46
N PRO A 67 0.98 0.99 -15.80
CA PRO A 67 -0.36 0.62 -15.40
C PRO A 67 -0.68 -0.78 -15.94
N TRP A 68 -1.23 -1.62 -15.07
CA TRP A 68 -1.65 -2.97 -15.45
C TRP A 68 -2.78 -2.91 -16.52
N PRO A 69 -2.90 -3.90 -17.43
CA PRO A 69 -3.91 -3.87 -18.48
C PRO A 69 -5.31 -3.48 -17.97
N PHE A 70 -5.99 -2.62 -18.74
CA PHE A 70 -7.23 -1.95 -18.33
C PHE A 70 -8.30 -2.92 -17.80
N LEU A 71 -8.38 -4.13 -18.38
CA LEU A 71 -9.31 -5.17 -17.97
C LEU A 71 -9.19 -5.57 -16.49
N PHE A 72 -8.00 -5.49 -15.88
CA PHE A 72 -7.83 -5.79 -14.46
C PHE A 72 -7.81 -4.55 -13.57
N ASN A 73 -7.90 -3.33 -14.12
CA ASN A 73 -8.00 -2.13 -13.29
C ASN A 73 -9.32 -2.07 -12.50
N GLN A 74 -10.33 -2.82 -12.95
CA GLN A 74 -11.62 -2.98 -12.26
C GLN A 74 -11.57 -4.01 -11.12
N LEU A 75 -10.48 -4.79 -11.01
CA LEU A 75 -10.31 -5.87 -10.04
C LEU A 75 -9.21 -5.51 -9.05
N ASP A 76 -9.62 -4.88 -7.93
CA ASP A 76 -8.72 -4.28 -6.93
C ASP A 76 -7.55 -5.19 -6.50
N ALA A 77 -7.79 -6.49 -6.29
CA ALA A 77 -6.78 -7.44 -5.81
C ALA A 77 -5.79 -7.85 -6.92
N TYR A 78 -6.22 -7.87 -8.19
CA TYR A 78 -5.29 -8.12 -9.30
C TYR A 78 -4.46 -6.89 -9.63
N ARG A 79 -5.04 -5.69 -9.48
CA ARG A 79 -4.34 -4.43 -9.73
C ARG A 79 -3.09 -4.26 -8.86
N SER A 80 -3.09 -4.79 -7.63
CA SER A 80 -1.96 -4.69 -6.69
C SER A 80 -0.83 -5.69 -6.94
N ILE A 81 -1.06 -6.77 -7.71
CA ILE A 81 -0.07 -7.82 -7.99
C ILE A 81 1.28 -7.28 -8.49
N PRO A 82 1.36 -6.45 -9.54
CA PRO A 82 2.64 -5.93 -10.02
C PRO A 82 3.42 -5.18 -8.94
N LEU A 83 2.72 -4.41 -8.10
CA LEU A 83 3.33 -3.65 -7.02
C LEU A 83 3.91 -4.62 -5.97
N VAL A 84 3.11 -5.59 -5.51
CA VAL A 84 3.51 -6.59 -4.52
C VAL A 84 4.68 -7.45 -5.03
N ARG A 85 4.61 -7.95 -6.26
CA ARG A 85 5.68 -8.77 -6.82
C ARG A 85 6.97 -7.98 -7.01
N THR A 86 6.87 -6.74 -7.46
CA THR A 86 8.05 -5.88 -7.62
C THR A 86 8.64 -5.52 -6.26
N SER A 87 7.83 -5.18 -5.26
CA SER A 87 8.34 -4.89 -3.91
C SER A 87 9.02 -6.10 -3.29
N GLN A 88 8.48 -7.32 -3.46
CA GLN A 88 9.12 -8.55 -3.01
C GLN A 88 10.46 -8.82 -3.73
N LYS A 89 10.52 -8.59 -5.05
CA LYS A 89 11.75 -8.75 -5.83
C LYS A 89 12.83 -7.76 -5.42
N LEU A 90 12.45 -6.52 -5.12
CA LEU A 90 13.38 -5.46 -4.74
C LEU A 90 13.78 -5.53 -3.27
N ALA A 91 12.97 -6.11 -2.39
CA ALA A 91 13.18 -6.14 -0.94
C ALA A 91 14.61 -6.50 -0.46
N PRO A 92 15.33 -7.45 -1.09
CA PRO A 92 16.72 -7.76 -0.68
C PRO A 92 17.71 -6.60 -0.88
N GLN A 93 17.42 -5.64 -1.76
CA GLN A 93 18.32 -4.54 -2.13
C GLN A 93 18.23 -3.32 -1.19
N PHE A 94 17.25 -3.33 -0.28
CA PHE A 94 16.94 -2.20 0.59
C PHE A 94 17.07 -2.59 2.05
N ASP A 95 17.57 -1.68 2.88
CA ASP A 95 17.70 -1.87 4.32
C ASP A 95 16.36 -1.72 5.03
N VAL A 96 15.56 -0.73 4.59
CA VAL A 96 14.24 -0.41 5.13
C VAL A 96 13.20 -0.44 4.03
N LEU A 97 12.05 -1.03 4.35
CA LEU A 97 10.90 -1.20 3.46
C LEU A 97 9.68 -0.59 4.12
N ILE A 98 8.99 0.30 3.42
CA ILE A 98 7.85 1.04 3.98
C ILE A 98 6.67 0.95 3.00
N SER A 99 5.62 0.22 3.37
CA SER A 99 4.32 0.31 2.70
C SER A 99 3.56 1.48 3.29
N THR A 100 3.17 2.44 2.46
CA THR A 100 2.42 3.62 2.90
C THR A 100 0.92 3.52 2.60
N TYR A 101 0.48 2.36 2.12
CA TYR A 101 -0.92 2.08 1.86
C TYR A 101 -1.23 0.62 2.13
N ASN A 102 -1.58 0.35 3.39
CA ASN A 102 -2.00 -0.93 3.94
C ASN A 102 -0.90 -2.01 3.96
N ILE A 103 -1.33 -3.24 4.28
CA ILE A 103 -0.44 -4.39 4.46
C ILE A 103 0.28 -4.75 3.15
N LEU A 104 1.54 -5.12 3.28
CA LEU A 104 2.32 -5.64 2.15
C LEU A 104 3.30 -6.71 2.64
N ASP A 105 3.28 -7.87 2.00
CA ASP A 105 4.23 -8.94 2.28
C ASP A 105 5.49 -8.75 1.46
N PHE A 106 6.53 -8.22 2.10
CA PHE A 106 7.82 -7.97 1.48
C PHE A 106 8.72 -9.20 1.36
N LYS A 107 8.37 -10.33 1.98
CA LYS A 107 9.31 -11.45 2.26
C LYS A 107 10.51 -11.06 3.13
N LYS A 108 10.48 -9.87 3.73
CA LYS A 108 11.44 -9.30 4.66
C LYS A 108 10.66 -8.46 5.68
N LYS A 109 11.22 -8.25 6.87
CA LYS A 109 10.59 -7.34 7.84
C LYS A 109 10.59 -5.91 7.28
N GLY A 110 9.43 -5.26 7.29
CA GLY A 110 9.26 -3.86 6.91
C GLY A 110 8.33 -3.11 7.86
N ILE A 111 7.94 -1.92 7.44
CA ILE A 111 6.95 -1.05 8.08
C ILE A 111 5.72 -0.99 7.17
N GLN A 112 4.52 -1.02 7.74
CA GLN A 112 3.27 -0.89 6.99
C GLN A 112 2.33 0.10 7.67
N PHE A 113 1.90 1.11 6.92
CA PHE A 113 0.92 2.11 7.37
C PHE A 113 -0.47 1.67 6.93
N ILE A 114 -1.38 1.56 7.89
CA ILE A 114 -2.78 1.24 7.63
C ILE A 114 -3.55 2.55 7.42
N ALA A 115 -3.91 2.81 6.16
CA ALA A 115 -4.71 3.97 5.76
C ALA A 115 -6.20 3.65 5.86
N ASP A 116 -6.59 2.44 5.46
CA ASP A 116 -7.97 1.94 5.50
C ASP A 116 -8.00 0.40 5.63
N PHE A 117 -9.19 -0.20 5.59
CA PHE A 117 -9.35 -1.67 5.68
C PHE A 117 -9.62 -2.33 4.32
N SER A 118 -9.29 -1.69 3.21
CA SER A 118 -9.52 -2.23 1.86
C SER A 118 -8.78 -3.56 1.60
N PHE A 119 -7.74 -3.84 2.38
CA PHE A 119 -7.00 -5.11 2.33
C PHE A 119 -7.76 -6.31 2.93
N SER A 120 -8.84 -6.07 3.67
CA SER A 120 -9.67 -7.11 4.29
C SER A 120 -11.08 -7.08 3.71
N ASP A 121 -11.46 -8.14 3.01
CA ASP A 121 -12.79 -8.27 2.45
C ASP A 121 -13.88 -8.21 3.53
N GLN A 122 -13.67 -8.92 4.65
CA GLN A 122 -14.60 -8.93 5.78
C GLN A 122 -14.83 -7.52 6.34
N LEU A 123 -13.76 -6.76 6.59
CA LEU A 123 -13.87 -5.41 7.14
C LEU A 123 -14.40 -4.41 6.12
N ARG A 124 -14.01 -4.54 4.85
CA ARG A 124 -14.55 -3.73 3.76
C ARG A 124 -16.07 -3.90 3.68
N ARG A 125 -16.60 -5.12 3.71
CA ARG A 125 -18.05 -5.36 3.71
C ARG A 125 -18.73 -4.80 4.96
N LYS A 126 -18.09 -4.89 6.12
CA LYS A 126 -18.62 -4.39 7.39
C LYS A 126 -18.73 -2.87 7.44
N PHE A 127 -17.68 -2.15 7.03
CA PHE A 127 -17.61 -0.69 7.17
C PHE A 127 -18.04 0.08 5.91
N HIS A 128 -18.00 -0.57 4.75
CA HIS A 128 -18.45 -0.01 3.47
C HIS A 128 -19.38 -0.99 2.76
N PRO A 129 -20.57 -1.27 3.32
CA PRO A 129 -21.54 -2.14 2.67
C PRO A 129 -21.96 -1.53 1.32
N SER A 130 -22.04 -2.37 0.29
CA SER A 130 -22.51 -1.92 -1.02
C SER A 130 -23.98 -1.51 -0.95
N SER A 131 -24.29 -0.28 -1.35
CA SER A 131 -25.67 0.23 -1.44
C SER A 131 -26.41 -0.22 -2.72
N ASN A 132 -25.67 -0.63 -3.76
CA ASN A 132 -26.24 -1.06 -5.04
C ASN A 132 -26.49 -2.58 -5.04
N TRP A 133 -27.68 -3.01 -5.46
CA TRP A 133 -28.09 -4.41 -5.62
C TRP A 133 -27.14 -5.23 -6.49
N TRP A 134 -26.72 -4.70 -7.64
CA TRP A 134 -25.79 -5.39 -8.54
C TRP A 134 -24.40 -5.56 -7.93
N ALA A 135 -23.96 -4.57 -7.16
CA ALA A 135 -22.72 -4.67 -6.41
C ALA A 135 -22.88 -5.55 -5.18
N LYS A 136 -24.05 -5.65 -4.54
CA LYS A 136 -24.31 -6.69 -3.53
C LYS A 136 -24.16 -8.08 -4.13
N VAL A 137 -24.79 -8.37 -5.27
CA VAL A 137 -24.63 -9.64 -5.98
C VAL A 137 -23.13 -9.94 -6.22
N ILE A 138 -22.39 -9.04 -6.88
CA ILE A 138 -20.97 -9.27 -7.22
C ILE A 138 -20.05 -9.37 -5.98
N TYR A 139 -20.31 -8.60 -4.93
CA TYR A 139 -19.46 -8.53 -3.74
C TYR A 139 -19.90 -9.44 -2.59
N GLU A 140 -21.15 -9.90 -2.57
CA GLU A 140 -21.73 -10.76 -1.53
C GLU A 140 -21.80 -12.23 -1.95
N PHE A 141 -21.70 -12.60 -3.24
CA PHE A 141 -21.54 -14.01 -3.66
C PHE A 141 -20.21 -14.58 -3.11
N PRO A 142 -20.24 -15.45 -2.09
CA PRO A 142 -19.05 -15.72 -1.28
C PRO A 142 -18.03 -16.61 -2.01
N LEU A 143 -18.47 -17.57 -2.83
CA LEU A 143 -17.58 -18.57 -3.43
C LEU A 143 -16.66 -17.98 -4.51
N TRP A 144 -17.22 -17.28 -5.51
CA TRP A 144 -16.43 -16.66 -6.58
C TRP A 144 -15.47 -15.61 -6.05
N ARG A 145 -15.93 -14.81 -5.07
CA ARG A 145 -15.08 -13.80 -4.43
C ARG A 145 -13.94 -14.42 -3.64
N VAL A 146 -14.17 -15.51 -2.92
CA VAL A 146 -13.11 -16.26 -2.23
C VAL A 146 -12.11 -16.84 -3.23
N ILE A 147 -12.58 -17.44 -4.33
CA ILE A 147 -11.70 -17.97 -5.39
C ILE A 147 -10.86 -16.84 -6.00
N TYR A 148 -11.50 -15.72 -6.36
CA TYR A 148 -10.83 -14.52 -6.88
C TYR A 148 -9.73 -14.00 -5.94
N LEU A 149 -10.04 -13.84 -4.64
CA LEU A 149 -9.07 -13.36 -3.66
C LEU A 149 -7.93 -14.38 -3.44
N LYS A 150 -8.23 -15.69 -3.41
CA LYS A 150 -7.22 -16.74 -3.29
C LYS A 150 -6.29 -16.79 -4.50
N LEU A 151 -6.82 -16.65 -5.72
CA LEU A 151 -6.02 -16.58 -6.94
C LEU A 151 -5.13 -15.33 -6.94
N ALA A 152 -5.67 -14.17 -6.56
CA ALA A 152 -4.87 -12.94 -6.42
C ALA A 152 -3.76 -13.09 -5.36
N GLN A 153 -4.06 -13.72 -4.23
CA GLN A 153 -3.07 -14.03 -3.18
C GLN A 153 -1.98 -14.98 -3.71
N TRP A 154 -2.36 -16.03 -4.42
CA TRP A 154 -1.43 -17.00 -5.01
C TRP A 154 -0.53 -16.35 -6.06
N LEU A 155 -1.11 -15.58 -6.99
CA LEU A 155 -0.36 -14.86 -8.03
C LEU A 155 0.56 -13.77 -7.47
N SER A 156 0.15 -13.07 -6.40
CA SER A 156 1.00 -12.12 -5.68
C SER A 156 2.04 -12.78 -4.77
N ARG A 157 1.99 -14.11 -4.61
CA ARG A 157 2.82 -14.90 -3.69
C ARG A 157 2.72 -14.40 -2.25
N THR A 158 1.60 -13.79 -1.86
CA THR A 158 1.43 -13.22 -0.52
C THR A 158 1.19 -14.32 0.51
N THR A 159 2.01 -14.37 1.55
CA THR A 159 1.87 -15.30 2.68
C THR A 159 1.48 -14.52 3.95
N SER A 160 1.54 -15.14 5.12
CA SER A 160 1.35 -14.46 6.41
C SER A 160 2.57 -13.62 6.85
N GLY A 161 3.61 -13.50 6.01
CA GLY A 161 4.86 -12.80 6.32
C GLY A 161 4.68 -11.33 6.71
N TRP A 162 3.68 -10.66 6.11
CA TRP A 162 3.33 -9.27 6.42
C TRP A 162 2.97 -9.04 7.90
N ARG A 163 2.57 -10.07 8.64
CA ARG A 163 2.29 -9.96 10.09
C ARG A 163 3.53 -9.69 10.94
N LYS A 164 4.73 -9.93 10.39
CA LYS A 164 6.01 -9.65 11.05
C LYS A 164 6.44 -8.19 10.90
N ASN A 165 5.75 -7.42 10.05
CA ASN A 165 6.04 -6.00 9.85
C ASN A 165 5.67 -5.20 11.09
N LEU A 166 6.40 -4.11 11.32
CA LEU A 166 5.96 -3.07 12.24
C LEU A 166 4.74 -2.39 11.62
N THR A 167 3.61 -2.41 12.33
CA THR A 167 2.35 -1.86 11.83
C THR A 167 2.12 -0.50 12.44
N VAL A 168 1.86 0.49 11.60
CA VAL A 168 1.48 1.85 11.99
C VAL A 168 0.01 2.07 11.65
N ALA A 169 -0.76 2.55 12.61
CA ALA A 169 -2.15 2.92 12.46
C ALA A 169 -2.29 4.44 12.45
N ASN A 170 -3.14 4.96 11.56
CA ASN A 170 -3.45 6.40 11.47
C ASN A 170 -4.31 6.93 12.63
N SER A 171 -4.84 6.06 13.48
CA SER A 171 -5.67 6.45 14.62
C SER A 171 -5.77 5.35 15.67
N LYS A 172 -6.14 5.73 16.90
CA LYS A 172 -6.49 4.77 17.97
C LYS A 172 -7.67 3.87 17.57
N TRP A 173 -8.59 4.35 16.75
CA TRP A 173 -9.69 3.52 16.27
C TRP A 173 -9.19 2.42 15.34
N THR A 174 -8.33 2.77 14.37
CA THR A 174 -7.70 1.79 13.46
C THR A 174 -6.89 0.75 14.23
N GLN A 175 -6.11 1.19 15.23
CA GLN A 175 -5.37 0.30 16.12
C GLN A 175 -6.29 -0.72 16.83
N LYS A 176 -7.40 -0.27 17.42
CA LYS A 176 -8.38 -1.16 18.09
C LYS A 176 -8.97 -2.19 17.13
N VAL A 177 -9.33 -1.78 15.91
CA VAL A 177 -9.85 -2.70 14.89
C VAL A 177 -8.79 -3.72 14.48
N LEU A 178 -7.53 -3.31 14.29
CA LEU A 178 -6.42 -4.23 13.98
C LEU A 178 -6.22 -5.28 15.08
N LYS A 179 -6.26 -4.84 16.35
CA LYS A 179 -6.16 -5.74 17.50
C LYS A 179 -7.32 -6.72 17.56
N GLN A 180 -8.56 -6.25 17.41
CA GLN A 180 -9.77 -7.07 17.51
C GLN A 180 -9.88 -8.12 16.38
N TYR A 181 -9.61 -7.73 15.14
CA TYR A 181 -9.88 -8.58 13.97
C TYR A 181 -8.69 -9.40 13.49
N PHE A 182 -7.46 -8.95 13.77
CA PHE A 182 -6.27 -9.63 13.28
C PHE A 182 -5.30 -10.03 14.39
N ASN A 183 -5.57 -9.66 15.65
CA ASN A 183 -4.64 -9.76 16.78
C ASN A 183 -3.28 -9.16 16.44
N LEU A 184 -3.28 -7.97 15.82
CA LEU A 184 -2.08 -7.23 15.46
C LEU A 184 -1.89 -6.04 16.39
N GLU A 185 -0.69 -5.93 16.95
CA GLU A 185 -0.24 -4.71 17.61
C GLU A 185 0.13 -3.67 16.55
N ALA A 186 -0.25 -2.42 16.79
CA ALA A 186 0.08 -1.30 15.91
C ALA A 186 0.44 -0.07 16.74
N GLU A 187 1.39 0.71 16.26
CA GLU A 187 1.75 2.02 16.82
C GLU A 187 0.89 3.11 16.17
N VAL A 188 0.43 4.09 16.95
CA VAL A 188 -0.36 5.21 16.42
C VAL A 188 0.54 6.42 16.24
N ILE A 189 0.56 6.99 15.05
CA ILE A 189 1.28 8.22 14.72
C ILE A 189 0.25 9.30 14.37
N TYR A 190 0.44 10.52 14.91
CA TYR A 190 -0.39 11.70 14.67
C TYR A 190 0.34 12.72 13.81
#